data_AF-A0A955VTD6-F1
#
_entry.id   AF-A0A955VTD6-F1
#
_cell.length_a   1.000
_cell.length_b   1.000
_cell.length_c   1.000
_cell.angle_alpha   90.00
_cell.angle_beta   90.00
_cell.angle_gamma   90.00
#
_symmetry.space_group_name_H-M   'P 1'
#
loop_
_entity.id
_entity.type
_entity.pdbx_description
1 polymer ?
#
loop_
_entity_poly.entity_id
_entity_poly.type
_entity_poly.pdbx_seq_one_letter_code
_entity_poly.pdbx_strand_id
1 'polypeptide(L)'
;MAEPYKEKIAAYLERTVMPDLRANVISSHLVTPLTFEDRFSSFRGAAFGLEPVLTQSAYFRPHNQSEEVERLYLVGAGTHPGAGMPGVLSSARVLDSIVPDPDKL
;
A
#
# COMPACT_ATOMS: atom_id res chain seq x y z
N MET A 1 2.05 -10.15 -18.83
CA MET A 1 0.76 -10.70 -18.33
C MET A 1 -0.35 -9.63 -18.19
N ALA A 2 -0.04 -8.34 -18.07
CA ALA A 2 -1.04 -7.29 -17.87
C ALA A 2 -2.06 -7.17 -19.02
N GLU A 3 -1.59 -7.20 -20.28
CA GLU A 3 -2.45 -6.99 -21.45
C GLU A 3 -3.54 -8.07 -21.61
N PRO A 4 -3.24 -9.38 -21.55
CA PRO A 4 -4.29 -10.42 -21.56
C PRO A 4 -5.28 -10.31 -20.40
N TYR A 5 -4.86 -9.79 -19.24
CA TYR A 5 -5.76 -9.61 -18.09
C TYR A 5 -6.69 -8.40 -18.28
N LYS A 6 -6.16 -7.29 -18.82
CA LYS A 6 -6.96 -6.13 -19.23
C LYS A 6 -8.06 -6.54 -20.21
N GLU A 7 -7.73 -7.32 -21.24
CA GLU A 7 -8.70 -7.78 -22.23
C GLU A 7 -9.79 -8.68 -21.63
N LYS A 8 -9.44 -9.55 -20.67
CA LYS A 8 -10.43 -10.38 -19.95
C LYS A 8 -11.41 -9.52 -19.15
N ILE A 9 -10.92 -8.49 -18.46
CA ILE A 9 -11.77 -7.54 -17.71
C ILE A 9 -12.66 -6.76 -18.67
N ALA A 10 -12.10 -6.21 -19.74
CA ALA A 10 -12.85 -5.44 -20.73
C ALA A 10 -14.00 -6.27 -21.33
N ALA A 11 -13.71 -7.51 -21.75
CA ALA A 11 -14.73 -8.43 -22.27
C ALA A 11 -15.81 -8.79 -21.24
N TYR A 12 -15.46 -8.89 -19.95
CA TYR A 12 -16.44 -9.12 -18.88
C TYR A 12 -17.35 -7.92 -18.68
N LEU A 13 -16.78 -6.72 -18.55
CA LEU A 13 -17.53 -5.48 -18.38
C LEU A 13 -18.45 -5.20 -19.57
N GLU A 14 -17.96 -5.42 -20.78
CA GLU A 14 -18.73 -5.21 -22.01
C GLU A 14 -19.94 -6.14 -22.13
N ARG A 15 -19.79 -7.40 -21.71
CA ARG A 15 -20.90 -8.36 -21.67
C ARG A 15 -21.94 -8.05 -20.58
N THR A 16 -21.58 -7.31 -19.54
CA THR A 16 -22.40 -7.20 -18.32
C THR A 16 -22.99 -5.81 -18.11
N VAL A 17 -22.15 -4.79 -17.99
CA VAL A 17 -22.55 -3.48 -17.47
C VAL A 17 -22.08 -2.30 -18.32
N MET A 18 -21.20 -2.53 -19.31
CA MET A 18 -20.57 -1.48 -20.12
C MET A 18 -20.52 -1.85 -21.61
N PRO A 19 -21.66 -2.02 -22.30
CA PRO A 19 -21.67 -2.33 -23.74
C PRO A 19 -20.82 -1.31 -24.52
N ASP A 20 -20.15 -1.79 -25.57
CA ASP A 20 -19.23 -1.04 -26.41
C ASP A 20 -18.01 -0.43 -25.69
N LEU A 21 -17.65 -0.88 -24.48
CA LEU A 21 -16.52 -0.36 -23.70
C LEU A 21 -15.25 -0.24 -24.55
N ARG A 22 -14.82 -1.33 -25.22
CA ARG A 22 -13.57 -1.34 -26.00
C ARG A 22 -13.59 -0.36 -27.17
N ALA A 23 -14.74 -0.16 -27.81
CA ALA A 23 -14.88 0.78 -28.92
C ALA A 23 -14.76 2.25 -28.47
N ASN A 24 -15.01 2.52 -27.19
CA ASN A 24 -15.01 3.87 -26.61
C ASN A 24 -13.74 4.18 -25.78
N VAL A 25 -12.73 3.29 -25.75
CA VAL A 25 -11.45 3.56 -25.07
C VAL A 25 -10.60 4.50 -25.93
N ILE A 26 -10.39 5.72 -25.44
CA ILE A 26 -9.53 6.73 -26.11
C ILE A 26 -8.09 6.69 -25.58
N SER A 27 -7.91 6.26 -24.33
CA SER A 27 -6.60 6.15 -23.68
C SER A 27 -6.62 5.01 -22.66
N SER A 28 -5.46 4.37 -22.47
CA SER A 28 -5.28 3.28 -21.53
C SER A 28 -3.97 3.46 -20.76
N HIS A 29 -4.05 3.36 -19.43
CA HIS A 29 -2.89 3.38 -18.55
C HIS A 29 -2.94 2.15 -17.65
N LEU A 30 -1.79 1.49 -17.48
CA LEU A 30 -1.67 0.26 -16.71
C LEU A 30 -0.77 0.48 -15.50
N VAL A 31 -1.30 0.11 -14.33
CA VAL A 31 -0.53 -0.01 -13.09
C VAL A 31 -0.50 -1.48 -12.74
N THR A 32 0.69 -2.02 -12.50
CA THR A 32 0.92 -3.43 -12.19
C THR A 32 1.68 -3.55 -10.87
N PRO A 33 1.79 -4.75 -10.26
CA PRO A 33 2.63 -4.92 -9.08
C PRO A 33 4.07 -4.43 -9.28
N LEU A 34 4.65 -4.60 -10.47
CA LEU A 34 5.98 -4.06 -10.81
C LEU A 34 6.00 -2.53 -10.73
N THR A 35 4.92 -1.86 -11.12
CA THR A 35 4.79 -0.40 -10.94
C THR A 35 4.84 0.00 -9.48
N PHE A 36 4.22 -0.78 -8.58
CA PHE A 36 4.29 -0.51 -7.14
C PHE A 36 5.69 -0.74 -6.58
N GLU A 37 6.36 -1.79 -7.04
CA GLU A 37 7.74 -2.10 -6.65
C GLU A 37 8.71 -1.00 -7.12
N ASP A 38 8.66 -0.67 -8.40
CA ASP A 38 9.61 0.26 -9.03
C ASP A 38 9.35 1.72 -8.66
N ARG A 39 8.07 2.15 -8.55
CA ARG A 39 7.72 3.56 -8.33
C ARG A 39 7.44 3.92 -6.88
N PHE A 40 6.92 2.99 -6.09
CA PHE A 40 6.53 3.24 -4.71
C PHE A 40 7.39 2.48 -3.70
N SER A 41 8.49 1.87 -4.15
CA SER A 41 9.39 1.05 -3.33
C SER A 41 8.64 0.02 -2.48
N SER A 42 7.53 -0.49 -3.02
CA SER A 42 6.66 -1.43 -2.33
C SER A 42 7.18 -2.84 -2.58
N PHE A 43 7.73 -3.47 -1.55
CA PHE A 43 8.30 -4.83 -1.66
C PHE A 43 7.30 -5.79 -2.33
N ARG A 44 7.74 -6.46 -3.41
CA ARG A 44 6.94 -7.38 -4.24
C ARG A 44 5.67 -6.76 -4.85
N GLY A 45 5.62 -5.43 -4.95
CA GLY A 45 4.45 -4.70 -5.45
C GLY A 45 3.24 -4.70 -4.53
N ALA A 46 3.43 -4.93 -3.22
CA ALA A 46 2.34 -5.02 -2.26
C ALA A 46 1.72 -3.64 -1.96
N ALA A 47 0.49 -3.42 -2.42
CA ALA A 47 -0.22 -2.14 -2.22
C ALA A 47 -0.54 -1.81 -0.75
N PHE A 48 -0.59 -2.83 0.13
CA PHE A 48 -0.99 -2.69 1.54
C PHE A 48 0.05 -3.28 2.51
N GLY A 49 1.29 -3.48 2.06
CA GLY A 49 2.36 -4.07 2.87
C GLY A 49 2.08 -5.53 3.24
N LEU A 50 2.25 -5.88 4.51
CA LEU A 50 2.10 -7.25 5.01
C LEU A 50 0.70 -7.82 4.78
N GLU A 51 0.65 -9.11 4.48
CA GLU A 51 -0.59 -9.85 4.29
C GLU A 51 -1.44 -9.81 5.58
N PRO A 52 -2.77 -9.60 5.50
CA PRO A 52 -3.62 -9.48 6.67
C PRO A 52 -3.97 -10.84 7.29
N VAL A 53 -2.96 -11.69 7.56
CA VAL A 53 -3.12 -12.88 8.40
C VAL A 53 -2.99 -12.50 9.87
N LEU A 54 -3.63 -13.27 10.76
CA LEU A 54 -3.71 -12.93 12.19
C LEU A 54 -2.33 -12.66 12.82
N THR A 55 -1.34 -13.47 12.46
CA THR A 55 0.03 -13.41 12.99
C THR A 55 0.88 -12.28 12.40
N GLN A 56 0.39 -11.55 11.40
CA GLN A 56 1.07 -10.42 10.74
C GLN A 56 0.24 -9.12 10.82
N SER A 57 -0.85 -9.14 11.58
CA SER A 57 -1.81 -8.04 11.66
C SER A 57 -1.78 -7.33 13.01
N ALA A 58 -2.34 -6.11 13.03
CA ALA A 58 -2.53 -5.29 14.22
C ALA A 58 -1.27 -5.15 15.09
N TYR A 59 -1.26 -5.79 16.27
CA TYR A 59 -0.17 -5.72 17.22
C TYR A 59 1.13 -6.34 16.70
N PHE A 60 1.04 -7.37 15.85
CA PHE A 60 2.19 -8.11 15.32
C PHE A 60 2.88 -7.43 14.13
N ARG A 61 2.40 -6.25 13.71
CA ARG A 61 3.12 -5.43 12.73
C ARG A 61 4.36 -4.82 13.39
N PRO A 62 5.41 -4.45 12.62
CA PRO A 62 6.51 -3.65 13.15
C PRO A 62 6.01 -2.38 13.85
N HIS A 63 6.57 -2.06 15.02
CA HIS A 63 6.17 -0.89 15.81
C HIS A 63 6.85 0.38 15.30
N ASN A 64 6.33 1.53 15.69
CA ASN A 64 6.79 2.84 15.22
C ASN A 64 8.18 3.24 15.74
N GLN A 65 8.71 2.56 16.76
CA GLN A 65 10.08 2.71 17.25
C GLN A 65 10.82 1.40 17.01
N SER A 66 12.05 1.48 16.51
CA SER A 66 12.91 0.30 16.35
C SER A 66 13.29 -0.27 17.72
N GLU A 67 13.19 -1.59 17.86
CA GLU A 67 13.66 -2.34 19.04
C GLU A 67 15.18 -2.57 19.00
N GLU A 68 15.81 -2.40 17.83
CA GLU A 68 17.21 -2.74 17.59
C GLU A 68 18.13 -1.53 17.41
N VAL A 69 17.59 -0.41 16.90
CA VAL A 69 18.38 0.78 16.55
C VAL A 69 17.85 1.99 17.31
N GLU A 70 18.71 2.60 18.13
CA GLU A 70 18.36 3.82 18.84
C GLU A 70 18.02 4.95 17.88
N ARG A 71 16.95 5.69 18.19
CA ARG A 71 16.46 6.86 17.43
C ARG A 71 16.08 6.56 15.98
N LEU A 72 15.78 5.30 15.65
CA LEU A 72 15.14 4.90 14.39
C LEU A 72 13.63 4.72 14.60
N TYR A 73 12.85 5.43 13.79
CA TYR A 73 11.38 5.41 13.83
C TYR A 73 10.82 4.96 12.47
N LEU A 74 9.73 4.21 12.51
CA LEU A 74 9.05 3.66 11.36
C LEU A 74 7.64 4.27 11.26
N VAL A 75 7.16 4.51 10.04
CA VAL A 75 5.83 5.06 9.79
C VAL A 75 5.28 4.58 8.45
N GLY A 76 3.96 4.41 8.38
CA GLY A 76 3.25 4.15 7.13
C GLY A 76 2.56 2.80 7.09
N ALA A 77 2.22 2.35 5.89
CA ALA A 77 1.30 1.23 5.68
C ALA A 77 1.86 -0.14 6.10
N GLY A 78 3.18 -0.26 6.27
CA GLY A 78 3.84 -1.47 6.78
C GLY A 78 4.00 -1.51 8.30
N THR A 79 3.79 -0.38 8.97
CA THR A 79 4.00 -0.21 10.41
C THR A 79 2.67 -0.26 11.14
N HIS A 80 2.70 -0.50 12.46
CA HIS A 80 1.56 -0.29 13.32
C HIS A 80 0.96 1.13 13.11
N PRO A 81 -0.38 1.30 13.10
CA PRO A 81 -1.42 0.29 13.28
C PRO A 81 -1.78 -0.52 12.04
N GLY A 82 -1.48 -0.05 10.83
CA GLY A 82 -1.82 -0.81 9.63
C GLY A 82 -1.84 -0.04 8.31
N ALA A 83 -2.27 -0.74 7.27
CA ALA A 83 -2.43 -0.19 5.93
C ALA A 83 -3.74 0.59 5.75
N GLY A 84 -3.87 1.30 4.63
CA GLY A 84 -5.00 2.17 4.32
C GLY A 84 -4.85 3.57 4.90
N MET A 85 -5.57 4.55 4.34
CA MET A 85 -5.45 5.96 4.71
C MET A 85 -5.57 6.21 6.23
N PRO A 86 -6.56 5.65 6.95
CA PRO A 86 -6.64 5.84 8.40
C PRO A 86 -5.47 5.22 9.15
N GLY A 87 -5.01 4.04 8.74
CA GLY A 87 -3.89 3.34 9.38
C GLY A 87 -2.58 4.10 9.24
N VAL A 88 -2.29 4.59 8.03
CA VAL A 88 -1.10 5.40 7.73
C VAL A 88 -1.09 6.71 8.52
N LEU A 89 -2.22 7.43 8.56
CA LEU A 89 -2.31 8.68 9.30
C LEU A 89 -2.19 8.47 10.81
N SER A 90 -2.81 7.42 11.35
CA SER A 90 -2.65 7.05 12.76
C SER A 90 -1.21 6.65 13.09
N SER A 91 -0.53 5.94 12.19
CA SER A 91 0.90 5.63 12.33
C SER A 91 1.74 6.89 12.48
N ALA A 92 1.47 7.92 11.66
CA ALA A 92 2.13 9.22 11.77
C ALA A 92 1.79 9.92 13.09
N ARG A 93 0.53 9.86 13.55
CA ARG A 93 0.11 10.44 14.84
C ARG A 93 0.79 9.81 16.05
N VAL A 94 1.13 8.52 16.00
CA VAL A 94 1.90 7.87 17.07
C VAL A 94 3.27 8.53 17.23
N LEU A 95 3.89 8.96 16.12
CA LEU A 95 5.19 9.63 16.15
C LEU A 95 5.18 10.95 16.93
N ASP A 96 4.06 11.68 16.93
CA ASP A 96 3.88 12.92 17.72
C ASP A 96 4.12 12.67 19.23
N SER A 97 3.98 11.43 19.71
CA SER A 97 4.15 11.05 21.12
C SER A 97 5.49 10.40 21.45
N ILE A 98 6.17 9.78 20.49
CA ILE A 98 7.36 8.94 20.74
C ILE A 98 8.65 9.50 20.16
N VAL A 99 8.57 10.40 19.18
CA VAL A 99 9.72 11.10 18.63
C VAL A 99 10.02 12.29 19.55
N PRO A 100 11.17 12.33 20.23
CA PRO A 100 11.53 13.45 21.09
C PRO A 100 11.76 14.71 20.25
N ASP A 101 11.53 15.85 20.89
CA ASP A 101 11.83 17.16 20.31
C ASP A 101 13.31 17.23 19.89
N PRO A 102 13.63 17.72 18.67
CA PRO A 102 15.00 17.81 18.19
C PRO A 102 15.92 18.61 19.11
N ASP A 103 15.41 19.61 19.83
CA ASP A 103 16.21 20.44 20.74
C ASP A 103 16.58 19.71 22.05
N LYS A 104 15.97 18.55 22.29
CA LYS A 104 16.23 17.68 23.46
C LYS A 104 17.14 16.48 23.12
N LEU A 105 17.67 16.42 21.89
CA LEU A 105 18.47 15.30 21.38
C LEU A 105 19.92 15.30 21.84
#